data_AF-A0A351YEZ3-F1
#
_entry.id   AF-A0A351YEZ3-F1
#
_cell.length_a   1.000
_cell.length_b   1.000
_cell.length_c   1.000
_cell.angle_alpha   90.00
_cell.angle_beta   90.00
_cell.angle_gamma   90.00
#
_symmetry.space_group_name_H-M   'P 1'
#
loop_
_entity.id
_entity.type
_entity.pdbx_description
1 polymer ?
#
loop_
_entity_poly.entity_id
_entity_poly.type
_entity_poly.pdbx_seq_one_letter_code
_entity_poly.pdbx_strand_id
1 'polypeptide(L)'
;KLYFGEDDSMVAEVIDNTTSRGRTLRFLYDGPHDEFKKALYALGEPPLPTFIHRPVEPEDEENFQTIFARNEGAVTAPTAGLHFSRELMKRMEIKGINFAYITLHAGLGNFRDIDVEDLTKHKMDSEQMFVEAEATRLVNEAKDGGHRVCAVGTTVMRAIETAVGADGHLKEYEGWTNKFI
;
A
#
# COMPACT_ATOMS: atom_id res chain seq x y z
N LYS A 1 -2.89 -15.81 22.27
CA LYS A 1 -4.05 -15.61 21.36
C LYS A 1 -4.59 -14.21 21.61
N LEU A 2 -5.06 -13.55 20.56
CA LEU A 2 -5.72 -12.26 20.57
C LEU A 2 -7.20 -12.50 20.26
N TYR A 3 -8.08 -11.76 20.92
CA TYR A 3 -9.52 -11.86 20.78
C TYR A 3 -10.06 -10.48 20.38
N PHE A 4 -11.00 -10.45 19.44
CA PHE A 4 -11.61 -9.25 18.86
C PHE A 4 -13.13 -9.40 18.85
N GLY A 5 -13.83 -8.26 18.95
CA GLY A 5 -15.29 -8.19 19.11
C GLY A 5 -15.71 -8.19 20.58
N GLU A 6 -16.89 -7.66 20.89
CA GLU A 6 -17.43 -7.64 22.26
C GLU A 6 -17.72 -9.04 22.81
N ASP A 7 -17.87 -10.02 21.92
CA ASP A 7 -18.17 -11.43 22.20
C ASP A 7 -16.97 -12.37 21.99
N ASP A 8 -15.77 -11.83 21.77
CA ASP A 8 -14.56 -12.59 21.43
C ASP A 8 -14.75 -13.49 20.19
N SER A 9 -15.68 -13.15 19.28
CA SER A 9 -16.03 -13.95 18.09
C SER A 9 -14.88 -14.15 17.12
N MET A 10 -13.90 -13.26 17.11
CA MET A 10 -12.76 -13.35 16.21
C MET A 10 -11.46 -13.55 16.97
N VAL A 11 -10.77 -14.66 16.70
CA VAL A 11 -9.55 -15.05 17.40
C VAL A 11 -8.38 -15.05 16.44
N ALA A 12 -7.23 -14.54 16.86
CA ALA A 12 -5.99 -14.63 16.10
C ALA A 12 -4.81 -15.11 16.95
N GLU A 13 -3.82 -15.69 16.29
CA GLU A 13 -2.51 -15.99 16.87
C GLU A 13 -1.42 -15.15 16.21
N VAL A 14 -0.43 -14.75 17.01
CA VAL A 14 0.79 -14.14 16.50
C VAL A 14 1.66 -15.26 15.94
N ILE A 15 1.93 -15.23 14.64
CA ILE A 15 2.75 -16.25 13.97
C ILE A 15 4.15 -15.76 13.63
N ASP A 16 4.35 -14.43 13.55
CA ASP A 16 5.66 -13.85 13.28
C ASP A 16 5.76 -12.39 13.75
N ASN A 17 6.98 -11.85 13.77
CA ASN A 17 7.27 -10.45 13.99
C ASN A 17 7.74 -9.81 12.68
N THR A 18 7.26 -8.61 12.36
CA THR A 18 7.80 -7.85 11.23
C THR A 18 9.12 -7.17 11.60
N THR A 19 9.91 -6.79 10.61
CA THR A 19 11.20 -6.09 10.80
C THR A 19 11.07 -4.71 11.47
N SER A 20 9.85 -4.17 11.50
CA SER A 20 9.45 -2.89 12.10
C SER A 20 8.73 -3.03 13.46
N ARG A 21 8.90 -4.18 14.14
CA ARG A 21 8.24 -4.49 15.43
C ARG A 21 6.72 -4.69 15.33
N GLY A 22 6.16 -4.81 14.13
CA GLY A 22 4.80 -5.27 13.91
C GLY A 22 4.64 -6.77 14.19
N ARG A 23 3.43 -7.28 14.00
CA ARG A 23 3.09 -8.70 14.20
C ARG A 23 2.33 -9.22 12.99
N THR A 24 2.69 -10.40 12.53
CA THR A 24 1.89 -11.14 11.55
C THR A 24 0.87 -11.96 12.33
N LEU A 25 -0.41 -11.75 12.03
CA LEU A 25 -1.51 -12.44 12.67
C LEU A 25 -2.06 -13.53 11.74
N ARG A 26 -2.33 -14.70 12.29
CA ARG A 26 -3.17 -15.72 11.66
C ARG A 26 -4.51 -15.76 12.39
N PHE A 27 -5.58 -15.44 11.68
CA PHE A 27 -6.93 -15.58 12.21
C PHE A 27 -7.33 -17.06 12.25
N LEU A 28 -7.88 -17.48 13.39
CA LEU A 28 -8.43 -18.80 13.64
C LEU A 28 -9.93 -18.72 13.38
N TYR A 29 -10.32 -18.80 12.11
CA TYR A 29 -11.72 -18.71 11.69
C TYR A 29 -12.12 -19.99 10.96
N ASP A 30 -13.20 -20.63 11.42
CA ASP A 30 -13.73 -21.87 10.84
C ASP A 30 -14.96 -21.53 9.98
N GLY A 31 -14.72 -21.19 8.72
CA GLY A 31 -15.77 -20.81 7.77
C GLY A 31 -15.24 -20.28 6.43
N PRO A 32 -16.13 -19.91 5.50
CA PRO A 32 -15.75 -19.33 4.20
C PRO A 32 -15.00 -18.01 4.35
N HIS A 33 -14.05 -17.76 3.43
CA HIS A 33 -13.24 -16.53 3.43
C HIS A 33 -14.09 -15.25 3.35
N ASP A 34 -15.18 -15.26 2.59
CA ASP A 34 -16.07 -14.10 2.45
C ASP A 34 -16.84 -13.78 3.74
N GLU A 35 -17.18 -14.80 4.54
CA GLU A 35 -17.81 -14.60 5.85
C GLU A 35 -16.80 -14.05 6.85
N PHE A 36 -15.57 -14.58 6.86
CA PHE A 36 -14.47 -14.03 7.64
C PHE A 36 -14.24 -12.55 7.31
N LYS A 37 -14.18 -12.21 6.02
CA LYS A 37 -13.96 -10.84 5.56
C LYS A 37 -15.08 -9.89 5.98
N LYS A 38 -16.35 -10.32 5.90
CA LYS A 38 -17.49 -9.55 6.41
C LYS A 38 -17.40 -9.31 7.91
N ALA A 39 -17.07 -10.35 8.69
CA ALA A 39 -16.88 -10.22 10.13
C ALA A 39 -15.70 -9.27 10.45
N LEU A 40 -14.60 -9.36 9.70
CA LEU A 40 -13.42 -8.53 9.89
C LEU A 40 -13.73 -7.05 9.64
N TYR A 41 -14.45 -6.73 8.57
CA TYR A 41 -14.86 -5.37 8.27
C TYR A 41 -15.92 -4.84 9.23
N ALA A 42 -16.82 -5.69 9.74
CA ALA A 42 -17.78 -5.27 10.77
C ALA A 42 -17.11 -4.87 12.09
N LEU A 43 -15.87 -5.33 12.34
CA LEU A 43 -15.08 -4.99 13.53
C LEU A 43 -14.11 -3.81 13.30
N GLY A 44 -13.98 -3.32 12.06
CA GLY A 44 -13.01 -2.31 11.68
C GLY A 44 -13.63 -1.10 11.01
N GLU A 45 -12.88 -0.01 10.94
CA GLU A 45 -13.27 1.20 10.22
C GLU A 45 -12.05 1.74 9.46
N PRO A 46 -12.25 2.45 8.32
CA PRO A 46 -11.22 3.28 7.71
C PRO A 46 -10.53 4.17 8.74
N PRO A 47 -9.20 4.07 8.92
CA PRO A 47 -8.53 4.82 9.96
C PRO A 47 -8.23 6.23 9.44
N LEU A 48 -9.13 7.15 9.77
CA LEU A 48 -8.95 8.56 9.45
C LEU A 48 -7.68 9.11 10.09
N PRO A 49 -6.89 9.93 9.36
CA PRO A 49 -5.75 10.63 9.93
C PRO A 49 -6.14 11.44 11.17
N THR A 50 -5.23 11.56 12.13
CA THR A 50 -5.48 12.22 13.44
C THR A 50 -5.92 13.68 13.33
N PHE A 51 -5.65 14.34 12.21
CA PHE A 51 -6.07 15.71 11.91
C PHE A 51 -7.53 15.82 11.40
N ILE A 52 -8.21 14.71 11.12
CA ILE A 52 -9.63 14.68 10.74
C ILE A 52 -10.46 14.43 12.01
N HIS A 53 -11.14 15.46 12.48
CA HIS A 53 -11.92 15.44 13.72
C HIS A 53 -13.42 15.18 13.46
N ARG A 54 -13.74 14.09 12.76
CA ARG A 54 -15.13 13.63 12.57
C ARG A 54 -15.20 12.10 12.62
N PRO A 55 -16.40 11.53 12.89
CA PRO A 55 -16.62 10.09 12.72
C PRO A 55 -16.37 9.64 11.28
N VAL A 56 -16.09 8.34 11.14
CA VAL A 56 -15.97 7.69 9.83
C VAL A 56 -17.33 7.70 9.13
N GLU A 57 -17.31 8.00 7.83
CA GLU A 57 -18.47 8.01 6.95
C GLU A 57 -18.30 6.94 5.87
N PRO A 58 -19.38 6.39 5.30
CA PRO A 58 -19.29 5.36 4.26
C PRO A 58 -18.42 5.75 3.06
N GLU A 59 -18.38 7.04 2.72
CA GLU A 59 -17.56 7.58 1.63
C GLU A 59 -16.05 7.46 1.89
N ASP A 60 -15.63 7.32 3.15
CA ASP A 60 -14.21 7.15 3.50
C ASP A 60 -13.63 5.85 2.97
N GLU A 61 -14.42 4.78 2.86
CA GLU A 61 -13.98 3.52 2.27
C GLU A 61 -13.55 3.71 0.81
N GLU A 62 -14.33 4.48 0.04
CA GLU A 62 -14.02 4.80 -1.35
C GLU A 62 -12.87 5.81 -1.45
N ASN A 63 -12.85 6.83 -0.59
CA ASN A 63 -11.81 7.86 -0.57
C ASN A 63 -10.44 7.30 -0.19
N PHE A 64 -10.36 6.13 0.45
CA PHE A 64 -9.09 5.47 0.76
C PHE A 64 -8.55 4.62 -0.40
N GLN A 65 -9.24 4.61 -1.55
CA GLN A 65 -8.77 3.97 -2.77
C GLN A 65 -8.34 5.00 -3.81
N THR A 66 -7.16 4.79 -4.39
CA THR A 66 -6.70 5.58 -5.53
C THR A 66 -7.43 5.17 -6.81
N ILE A 67 -7.56 6.08 -7.79
CA ILE A 67 -8.08 5.78 -9.13
C ILE A 67 -7.31 4.67 -9.85
N PHE A 68 -6.07 4.40 -9.42
CA PHE A 68 -5.21 3.32 -9.92
C PHE A 68 -5.42 1.97 -9.21
N ALA A 69 -6.23 1.90 -8.15
CA ALA A 69 -6.35 0.74 -7.29
C ALA A 69 -6.93 -0.46 -8.05
N ARG A 70 -6.29 -1.62 -7.88
CA ARG A 70 -6.72 -2.91 -8.43
C ARG A 70 -6.88 -3.98 -7.35
N ASN A 71 -6.24 -3.77 -6.20
CA ASN A 71 -6.20 -4.67 -5.05
C ASN A 71 -6.64 -3.89 -3.81
N GLU A 72 -7.32 -4.58 -2.90
CA GLU A 72 -7.78 -4.02 -1.63
C GLU A 72 -6.62 -3.87 -0.64
N GLY A 73 -6.76 -2.98 0.35
CA GLY A 73 -5.85 -2.91 1.50
C GLY A 73 -5.03 -1.63 1.63
N ALA A 74 -5.41 -0.55 0.95
CA ALA A 74 -4.88 0.77 1.25
C ALA A 74 -5.48 1.31 2.55
N VAL A 75 -4.60 1.78 3.46
CA VAL A 75 -4.98 2.36 4.76
C VAL A 75 -4.77 3.88 4.78
N THR A 76 -4.52 4.48 3.61
CA THR A 76 -4.26 5.91 3.45
C THR A 76 -4.97 6.44 2.21
N ALA A 77 -5.61 7.60 2.33
CA ALA A 77 -6.19 8.30 1.19
C ALA A 77 -5.13 8.63 0.11
N PRO A 78 -5.48 8.60 -1.18
CA PRO A 78 -4.58 8.98 -2.25
C PRO A 78 -4.20 10.46 -2.11
N THR A 79 -2.94 10.78 -2.36
CA THR A 79 -2.46 12.17 -2.41
C THR A 79 -2.18 12.56 -3.86
N ALA A 80 -1.05 12.12 -4.40
CA ALA A 80 -0.66 12.39 -5.80
C ALA A 80 -1.70 11.85 -6.81
N GLY A 81 -2.37 10.74 -6.48
CA GLY A 81 -3.41 10.14 -7.32
C GLY A 81 -4.68 10.99 -7.45
N LEU A 82 -4.97 11.91 -6.52
CA LEU A 82 -6.16 12.78 -6.58
C LEU A 82 -6.15 13.74 -7.77
N HIS A 83 -4.98 14.03 -8.33
CA HIS A 83 -4.85 14.90 -9.50
C HIS A 83 -5.25 14.20 -10.81
N PHE A 84 -5.60 12.91 -10.78
CA PHE A 84 -5.93 12.13 -11.95
C PHE A 84 -7.43 11.87 -12.02
N SER A 85 -8.02 12.13 -13.18
CA SER A 85 -9.39 11.72 -13.52
C SER A 85 -9.35 10.62 -14.59
N ARG A 86 -10.46 9.88 -14.74
CA ARG A 86 -10.56 8.84 -15.78
C ARG A 86 -10.42 9.45 -17.18
N GLU A 87 -10.94 10.66 -17.39
CA GLU A 87 -10.81 11.43 -18.63
C GLU A 87 -9.36 11.82 -18.89
N LEU A 88 -8.62 12.28 -17.87
CA LEU A 88 -7.21 12.62 -18.00
C LEU A 88 -6.39 11.38 -18.35
N MET A 89 -6.59 10.28 -17.63
CA MET A 89 -5.92 9.01 -17.92
C MET A 89 -6.18 8.55 -19.36
N LYS A 90 -7.42 8.68 -19.86
CA LYS A 90 -7.73 8.32 -21.24
C LYS A 90 -7.03 9.22 -22.25
N ARG A 91 -6.94 10.53 -21.99
CA ARG A 91 -6.17 11.46 -22.84
C ARG A 91 -4.68 11.13 -22.87
N MET A 92 -4.11 10.67 -21.75
CA MET A 92 -2.72 10.23 -21.67
C MET A 92 -2.49 8.95 -22.50
N GLU A 93 -3.38 7.97 -22.40
CA GLU A 93 -3.35 6.74 -23.20
C GLU A 93 -3.41 7.06 -24.72
N ILE A 94 -4.32 7.93 -25.14
CA ILE A 94 -4.44 8.38 -26.55
C ILE A 94 -3.15 9.05 -27.05
N LYS A 95 -2.39 9.69 -26.15
CA LYS A 95 -1.09 10.29 -26.46
C LYS A 95 0.08 9.29 -26.44
N GLY A 96 -0.18 8.00 -26.22
CA GLY A 96 0.84 6.95 -26.17
C GLY A 96 1.58 6.85 -24.84
N ILE A 97 0.97 7.31 -23.73
CA ILE A 97 1.54 7.11 -22.40
C ILE A 97 1.06 5.76 -21.87
N ASN A 98 2.01 4.88 -21.54
CA ASN A 98 1.75 3.59 -20.93
C ASN A 98 1.62 3.70 -19.41
N PHE A 99 0.87 2.79 -18.81
CA PHE A 99 0.66 2.72 -17.36
C PHE A 99 1.16 1.37 -16.81
N ALA A 100 2.11 1.43 -15.89
CA ALA A 100 2.55 0.30 -15.08
C ALA A 100 2.00 0.45 -13.66
N TYR A 101 1.47 -0.63 -13.09
CA TYR A 101 0.81 -0.62 -11.79
C TYR A 101 1.58 -1.51 -10.83
N ILE A 102 1.79 -1.02 -9.62
CA ILE A 102 2.35 -1.79 -8.51
C ILE A 102 1.39 -1.69 -7.33
N THR A 103 1.44 -2.67 -6.44
CA THR A 103 0.64 -2.65 -5.20
C THR A 103 1.57 -2.39 -4.03
N LEU A 104 1.21 -1.45 -3.17
CA LEU A 104 1.84 -1.26 -1.86
C LEU A 104 0.74 -0.98 -0.85
N HIS A 105 0.64 -1.83 0.17
CA HIS A 105 -0.33 -1.72 1.25
C HIS A 105 0.17 -0.66 2.24
N ALA A 106 -0.14 0.59 1.93
CA ALA A 106 0.27 1.72 2.74
C ALA A 106 -0.37 1.61 4.13
N GLY A 107 0.45 1.69 5.18
CA GLY A 107 0.02 1.55 6.57
C GLY A 107 -0.08 2.88 7.32
N LEU A 108 -0.59 2.83 8.55
CA LEU A 108 -0.68 3.99 9.45
C LEU A 108 0.68 4.59 9.85
N GLY A 109 1.78 3.86 9.60
CA GLY A 109 3.13 4.37 9.80
C GLY A 109 3.42 5.66 9.03
N ASN A 110 2.72 5.92 7.91
CA ASN A 110 2.89 7.17 7.14
C ASN A 110 2.43 8.43 7.90
N PHE A 111 1.67 8.29 8.99
CA PHE A 111 1.21 9.41 9.82
C PHE A 111 1.98 9.53 11.15
N ARG A 112 2.98 8.68 11.39
CA ARG A 112 3.79 8.75 12.61
C ARG A 112 4.84 9.85 12.48
N ASP A 113 4.98 10.64 13.53
CA ASP A 113 6.03 11.65 13.61
C ASP A 113 7.42 10.99 13.65
N ILE A 114 8.38 11.66 13.02
CA ILE A 114 9.79 11.29 13.09
C ILE A 114 10.35 11.84 14.40
N ASP A 115 10.56 10.94 15.36
CA ASP A 115 11.09 11.28 16.69
C ASP A 115 12.49 10.68 16.90
N VAL A 116 13.45 11.13 16.07
CA VAL A 116 14.88 10.80 16.21
C VAL A 116 15.75 12.03 15.94
N GLU A 117 16.83 12.19 16.70
CA GLU A 117 17.80 13.29 16.49
C GLU A 117 18.61 13.11 15.20
N ASP A 118 18.86 11.85 14.82
CA ASP A 118 19.64 11.47 13.65
C ASP A 118 18.76 10.69 12.67
N LEU A 119 18.42 11.34 11.55
CA LEU A 119 17.54 10.78 10.52
C LEU A 119 18.08 9.47 9.93
N THR A 120 19.39 9.23 9.93
CA THR A 120 19.97 7.97 9.44
C THR A 120 19.58 6.76 10.29
N LYS A 121 19.09 7.00 11.52
CA LYS A 121 18.62 5.97 12.45
C LYS A 121 17.10 5.82 12.44
N HIS A 122 16.38 6.66 11.70
CA HIS A 122 14.94 6.52 11.57
C HIS A 122 14.61 5.19 10.88
N LYS A 123 13.65 4.45 11.44
CA LYS A 123 13.16 3.20 10.87
C LYS A 123 11.69 3.36 10.54
N MET A 124 11.37 3.34 9.26
CA MET A 124 9.99 3.31 8.80
C MET A 124 9.32 2.00 9.22
N ASP A 125 8.01 2.07 9.41
CA ASP A 125 7.20 0.85 9.46
C ASP A 125 7.28 0.12 8.11
N SER A 126 7.23 -1.21 8.18
CA SER A 126 7.31 -2.06 6.99
C SER A 126 5.96 -2.15 6.31
N GLU A 127 5.95 -1.98 5.00
CA GLU A 127 4.77 -2.08 4.17
C GLU A 127 4.95 -3.18 3.14
N GLN A 128 3.91 -3.98 2.95
CA GLN A 128 3.95 -5.04 1.97
C GLN A 128 3.74 -4.47 0.56
N MET A 129 4.53 -4.92 -0.39
CA MET A 129 4.46 -4.49 -1.78
C MET A 129 4.61 -5.65 -2.76
N PHE A 130 4.02 -5.45 -3.94
CA PHE A 130 4.01 -6.38 -5.06
C PHE A 130 4.35 -5.61 -6.35
N VAL A 131 5.42 -6.04 -7.01
CA VAL A 131 5.84 -5.58 -8.33
C VAL A 131 5.80 -6.80 -9.24
N GLU A 132 4.79 -6.87 -10.09
CA GLU A 132 4.57 -8.02 -10.97
C GLU A 132 5.39 -7.91 -12.26
N ALA A 133 5.49 -9.04 -12.98
CA ALA A 133 6.19 -9.15 -14.26
C ALA A 133 5.76 -8.07 -15.27
N GLU A 134 4.46 -7.77 -15.35
CA GLU A 134 3.94 -6.79 -16.32
C GLU A 134 4.44 -5.36 -16.04
N ALA A 135 4.45 -4.95 -14.77
CA ALA A 135 4.96 -3.64 -14.39
C ALA A 135 6.47 -3.54 -14.66
N THR A 136 7.20 -4.61 -14.33
CA THR A 136 8.63 -4.74 -14.58
C THR A 136 8.94 -4.61 -16.08
N ARG A 137 8.22 -5.36 -16.91
CA ARG A 137 8.36 -5.35 -18.36
C ARG A 137 8.12 -3.97 -18.95
N LEU A 138 6.98 -3.34 -18.63
CA LEU A 138 6.61 -2.02 -19.16
C LEU A 138 7.61 -0.92 -18.77
N VAL A 139 8.07 -0.92 -17.51
CA VAL A 139 9.03 0.08 -17.01
C VAL A 139 10.40 -0.10 -17.66
N ASN A 140 10.89 -1.34 -17.76
CA ASN A 140 12.19 -1.63 -18.33
C ASN A 140 12.21 -1.39 -19.84
N GLU A 141 11.18 -1.81 -20.59
CA GLU A 141 11.04 -1.49 -22.02
C GLU A 141 11.03 0.02 -22.27
N ALA A 142 10.31 0.79 -21.44
CA ALA A 142 10.31 2.25 -21.54
C ALA A 142 11.71 2.82 -21.29
N LYS A 143 12.42 2.32 -20.28
CA LYS A 143 13.77 2.77 -19.94
C LYS A 143 14.77 2.45 -21.06
N ASP A 144 14.77 1.22 -21.56
CA ASP A 144 15.67 0.75 -22.63
C ASP A 144 15.39 1.46 -23.96
N GLY A 145 14.13 1.81 -24.20
CA GLY A 145 13.71 2.65 -25.32
C GLY A 145 14.07 4.14 -25.19
N GLY A 146 14.69 4.56 -24.09
CA GLY A 146 15.06 5.97 -23.83
C GLY A 146 13.87 6.86 -23.47
N HIS A 147 12.74 6.27 -23.04
CA HIS A 147 11.57 7.01 -22.56
C HIS A 147 11.72 7.38 -21.09
N ARG A 148 10.86 8.31 -20.64
CA ARG A 148 10.80 8.73 -19.23
C ARG A 148 9.86 7.82 -18.45
N VAL A 149 10.30 7.40 -17.27
CA VAL A 149 9.48 6.73 -16.26
C VAL A 149 9.08 7.77 -15.21
N CYS A 150 7.79 7.91 -14.94
CA CYS A 150 7.26 8.87 -13.97
C CYS A 150 6.54 8.12 -12.84
N ALA A 151 7.11 8.15 -11.64
CA ALA A 151 6.46 7.61 -10.45
C ALA A 151 5.37 8.57 -9.94
N VAL A 152 4.16 8.06 -9.72
CA VAL A 152 3.04 8.86 -9.22
C VAL A 152 2.92 8.66 -7.70
N GLY A 153 3.57 9.54 -6.95
CA GLY A 153 3.55 9.55 -5.48
C GLY A 153 4.79 8.94 -4.84
N THR A 154 5.09 9.36 -3.61
CA THR A 154 6.26 8.94 -2.84
C THR A 154 6.20 7.46 -2.45
N THR A 155 5.01 6.91 -2.23
CA THR A 155 4.80 5.47 -2.00
C THR A 155 5.27 4.63 -3.19
N VAL A 156 4.94 5.06 -4.41
CA VAL A 156 5.41 4.39 -5.63
C VAL A 156 6.92 4.52 -5.77
N MET A 157 7.47 5.70 -5.46
CA MET A 157 8.92 5.91 -5.47
C MET A 157 9.64 4.95 -4.51
N ARG A 158 9.16 4.82 -3.26
CA ARG A 158 9.72 3.91 -2.26
C ARG A 158 9.70 2.45 -2.72
N ALA A 159 8.61 2.02 -3.36
CA ALA A 159 8.50 0.69 -3.92
C ALA A 159 9.51 0.45 -5.05
N ILE A 160 9.59 1.37 -6.03
CA ILE A 160 10.57 1.29 -7.13
C ILE A 160 11.99 1.25 -6.58
N GLU A 161 12.32 2.15 -5.66
CA GLU A 161 13.62 2.23 -5.00
C GLU A 161 13.99 0.97 -4.20
N THR A 162 13.00 0.17 -3.78
CA THR A 162 13.22 -1.11 -3.11
C THR A 162 13.47 -2.23 -4.13
N ALA A 163 12.75 -2.22 -5.26
CA ALA A 163 12.75 -3.30 -6.24
C ALA A 163 13.77 -3.13 -7.38
N VAL A 164 14.38 -1.94 -7.52
CA VAL A 164 15.39 -1.68 -8.56
C VAL A 164 16.73 -2.37 -8.22
N GLY A 165 17.28 -3.08 -9.20
CA GLY A 165 18.60 -3.71 -9.12
C GLY A 165 19.77 -2.76 -9.36
N ALA A 166 20.99 -3.25 -9.13
CA ALA A 166 22.22 -2.49 -9.39
C ALA A 166 22.45 -2.17 -10.90
N ASP A 167 21.80 -2.92 -11.79
CA ASP A 167 21.70 -2.65 -13.23
C ASP A 167 20.71 -1.52 -13.57
N GLY A 168 20.08 -0.94 -12.54
CA GLY A 168 19.07 0.10 -12.65
C GLY A 168 17.72 -0.38 -13.20
N HIS A 169 17.52 -1.68 -13.37
CA HIS A 169 16.26 -2.23 -13.87
C HIS A 169 15.32 -2.54 -12.72
N LEU A 170 14.02 -2.31 -12.94
CA LEU A 170 13.00 -2.78 -12.02
C LEU A 170 13.00 -4.32 -12.05
N LYS A 171 12.78 -4.96 -10.91
CA LYS A 171 12.66 -6.42 -10.79
C LYS A 171 11.31 -6.77 -10.19
N GLU A 172 10.84 -7.97 -10.50
CA GLU A 172 9.72 -8.56 -9.78
C GLU A 172 10.07 -8.64 -8.29
N TYR A 173 9.13 -8.24 -7.45
CA TYR A 173 9.33 -8.18 -6.02
C TYR A 173 8.02 -8.43 -5.28
N GLU A 174 8.07 -9.39 -4.36
CA GLU A 174 7.02 -9.65 -3.39
C GLU A 174 7.66 -9.67 -2.02
N GLY A 175 7.23 -8.78 -1.14
CA GLY A 175 7.79 -8.70 0.20
C GLY A 175 7.52 -7.37 0.87
N TRP A 176 8.43 -6.98 1.76
CA TRP A 176 8.27 -5.80 2.60
C TRP A 176 9.28 -4.72 2.20
N THR A 177 8.86 -3.46 2.26
CA THR A 177 9.74 -2.29 2.20
C THR A 177 9.61 -1.49 3.48
N ASN A 178 10.74 -1.04 4.01
CA ASN A 178 10.85 -0.04 5.07
C ASN A 178 11.91 1.00 4.71
N LYS A 179 12.14 1.21 3.41
CA LYS A 179 13.19 2.11 2.91
C LYS A 179 12.84 3.55 3.30
N PHE A 180 13.76 4.18 4.00
CA PHE A 180 13.76 5.62 4.27
C PHE A 180 14.71 6.26 3.26
N ILE A 181 14.17 7.09 2.36
CA ILE A 181 14.88 7.71 1.23
C ILE A 181 15.37 9.10 1.64
#